data_AF-A0A7G7YQH8-F1
#
_entry.id   AF-A0A7G7YQH8-F1
#
_cell.length_a   1.000
_cell.length_b   1.000
_cell.length_c   1.000
_cell.angle_alpha   90.00
_cell.angle_beta   90.00
_cell.angle_gamma   90.00
#
_symmetry.space_group_name_H-M   'P 1'
#
loop_
_entity.id
_entity.type
_entity.pdbx_description
1 polymer ?
#
loop_
_entity_poly.entity_id
_entity_poly.type
_entity_poly.pdbx_seq_one_letter_code
_entity_poly.pdbx_strand_id
1 'polypeptide(L)'
;MVAGVGLVASVVLTGCGTDVTRYLDDNRTQYSEASVQDLYGGQWAEFSVQCPRTDAATIAQQLGIQPDQAEDTSERDDYQYLYMRNSAGDVETHSLKVGDVNFCGPAQDNDIDIAGWWPADLKLPFVKPHRKDDWQVDPSALRNALGEVREKREKAQKEAERAQRKERDNHEKQAREKRDQ
;
A
#
# COMPACT_ATOMS: atom_id res chain seq x y z
N MET A 1 -10.40 -76.08 -32.49
CA MET A 1 -9.79 -74.93 -33.19
C MET A 1 -10.89 -73.93 -33.49
N VAL A 2 -10.90 -72.76 -32.86
CA VAL A 2 -11.09 -71.41 -33.45
C VAL A 2 -10.79 -70.45 -32.30
N ALA A 3 -9.80 -69.58 -32.54
CA ALA A 3 -9.35 -68.52 -31.67
C ALA A 3 -10.27 -67.30 -31.79
N GLY A 4 -10.39 -66.52 -30.71
CA GLY A 4 -11.09 -65.24 -30.72
C GLY A 4 -10.64 -64.37 -29.56
N VAL A 5 -9.44 -63.81 -29.69
CA VAL A 5 -8.87 -62.83 -28.76
C VAL A 5 -9.47 -61.46 -29.10
N GLY A 6 -10.38 -60.97 -28.27
CA GLY A 6 -10.87 -59.59 -28.31
C GLY A 6 -9.95 -58.68 -27.48
N LEU A 7 -9.04 -57.98 -28.15
CA LEU A 7 -8.19 -56.94 -27.57
C LEU A 7 -9.07 -55.72 -27.22
N VAL A 8 -9.33 -55.50 -25.93
CA VAL A 8 -9.86 -54.23 -25.43
C VAL A 8 -8.71 -53.22 -25.43
N ALA A 9 -8.65 -52.40 -26.47
CA ALA A 9 -7.75 -51.25 -26.52
C ALA A 9 -8.29 -50.16 -25.59
N SER A 10 -7.97 -50.25 -24.30
CA SER A 10 -8.11 -49.14 -23.37
C SER A 10 -7.07 -48.09 -23.72
N VAL A 11 -7.45 -47.08 -24.50
CA VAL A 11 -6.66 -45.87 -24.72
C VAL A 11 -6.60 -45.12 -23.39
N VAL A 12 -5.49 -45.29 -22.68
CA VAL A 12 -5.20 -44.59 -21.42
C VAL A 12 -4.81 -43.15 -21.76
N LEU A 13 -5.77 -42.23 -21.68
CA LEU A 13 -5.59 -40.78 -21.76
C LEU A 13 -5.09 -40.19 -20.41
N THR A 14 -4.03 -40.75 -19.81
CA THR A 14 -3.48 -40.21 -18.54
C THR A 14 -2.39 -39.16 -18.72
N GLY A 15 -2.17 -38.65 -19.94
CA GLY A 15 -1.01 -37.81 -20.27
C GLY A 15 -1.22 -36.30 -20.40
N CYS A 16 -2.44 -35.75 -20.33
CA CYS A 16 -2.66 -34.31 -20.60
C CYS A 16 -3.27 -33.52 -19.43
N GLY A 17 -3.49 -34.16 -18.26
CA GLY A 17 -4.07 -33.47 -17.10
C GLY A 17 -3.05 -32.68 -16.29
N THR A 18 -1.86 -33.25 -16.06
CA THR A 18 -0.84 -32.66 -15.17
C THR A 18 -0.24 -31.37 -15.71
N ASP A 19 -0.04 -31.27 -17.02
CA ASP A 19 0.53 -30.05 -17.64
C ASP A 19 -0.49 -28.92 -17.67
N VAL A 20 -1.77 -29.22 -17.89
CA VAL A 20 -2.86 -28.23 -17.82
C VAL A 20 -3.06 -27.77 -16.38
N THR A 21 -3.12 -28.68 -15.40
CA THR A 21 -3.24 -28.31 -13.98
C THR A 21 -2.04 -27.49 -13.52
N ARG A 22 -0.81 -27.89 -13.88
CA ARG A 22 0.40 -27.14 -13.55
C ARG A 22 0.42 -25.76 -14.21
N TYR A 23 0.00 -25.67 -15.47
CA TYR A 23 -0.15 -24.39 -16.16
C TYR A 23 -1.20 -23.52 -15.46
N LEU A 24 -2.36 -24.07 -15.09
CA LEU A 24 -3.40 -23.34 -14.37
C LEU A 24 -2.93 -22.88 -12.97
N ASP A 25 -2.21 -23.73 -12.23
CA ASP A 25 -1.67 -23.39 -10.91
C ASP A 25 -0.54 -22.33 -11.00
N ASP A 26 0.35 -22.44 -11.99
CA ASP A 26 1.43 -21.47 -12.20
C ASP A 26 0.90 -20.12 -12.72
N ASN A 27 -0.30 -20.10 -13.34
CA ASN A 27 -0.96 -18.89 -13.86
C ASN A 27 -2.11 -18.39 -12.99
N ARG A 28 -2.27 -18.91 -11.77
CA ARG A 28 -3.29 -18.41 -10.85
C ARG A 28 -2.81 -17.12 -10.19
N THR A 29 -3.64 -16.08 -10.27
CA THR A 29 -3.46 -14.85 -9.51
C THR A 29 -3.47 -15.13 -8.01
N GLN A 30 -2.43 -14.67 -7.31
CA GLN A 30 -2.34 -14.73 -5.85
C GLN A 30 -2.58 -13.35 -5.25
N TYR A 31 -3.22 -13.33 -4.09
CA TYR A 31 -3.54 -12.12 -3.34
C TYR A 31 -2.99 -12.25 -1.93
N SER A 32 -2.50 -11.14 -1.39
CA SER A 32 -2.06 -11.03 0.00
C SER A 32 -2.30 -9.63 0.51
N GLU A 33 -2.42 -9.46 1.81
CA GLU A 33 -2.48 -8.16 2.46
C GLU A 33 -1.36 -8.09 3.50
N ALA A 34 -0.68 -6.95 3.57
CA ALA A 34 0.29 -6.66 4.62
C ALA A 34 0.32 -5.17 4.92
N SER A 35 0.58 -4.80 6.17
CA SER A 35 0.86 -3.42 6.56
C SER A 35 2.36 -3.18 6.80
N VAL A 36 2.78 -1.92 6.86
CA VAL A 36 4.16 -1.57 7.23
C VAL A 36 4.51 -2.10 8.62
N GLN A 37 3.55 -2.10 9.55
CA GLN A 37 3.75 -2.69 10.88
C GLN A 37 3.98 -4.21 10.84
N ASP A 38 3.33 -4.94 9.92
CA ASP A 38 3.57 -6.37 9.77
C ASP A 38 4.97 -6.67 9.23
N LEU A 39 5.47 -5.81 8.33
CA LEU A 39 6.73 -6.01 7.61
C LEU A 39 7.96 -5.49 8.37
N TYR A 40 7.82 -4.35 9.07
CA TYR A 40 8.92 -3.61 9.67
C TYR A 40 8.77 -3.42 11.19
N GLY A 41 7.67 -3.91 11.78
CA GLY A 41 7.42 -3.87 13.22
C GLY A 41 6.45 -2.77 13.66
N GLY A 42 5.85 -2.97 14.84
CA GLY A 42 4.77 -2.14 15.38
C GLY A 42 5.18 -0.75 15.90
N GLN A 43 6.46 -0.38 15.83
CA GLN A 43 6.95 0.93 16.29
C GLN A 43 6.58 2.09 15.34
N TRP A 44 6.25 1.78 14.09
CA TRP A 44 5.92 2.77 13.08
C TRP A 44 4.46 3.21 13.20
N ALA A 45 4.25 4.53 13.17
CA ALA A 45 2.92 5.12 13.20
C ALA A 45 2.42 5.41 11.78
N GLU A 46 3.30 5.90 10.91
CA GLU A 46 2.96 6.29 9.56
C GLU A 46 4.06 5.91 8.56
N PHE A 47 3.71 5.87 7.29
CA PHE A 47 4.65 5.63 6.20
C PHE A 47 4.33 6.50 4.98
N SER A 48 5.29 6.65 4.09
CA SER A 48 5.10 7.23 2.77
C SER A 48 5.98 6.54 1.74
N VAL A 49 5.58 6.60 0.47
CA VAL A 49 6.34 6.02 -0.64
C VAL A 49 6.75 7.14 -1.58
N GLN A 50 8.06 7.23 -1.83
CA GLN A 50 8.60 8.04 -2.92
C GLN A 50 8.77 7.18 -4.15
N CYS A 51 8.08 7.60 -5.21
CA CYS A 51 8.18 6.95 -6.50
C CYS A 51 9.41 7.38 -7.29
N PRO A 52 9.88 6.52 -8.22
CA PRO A 52 10.99 6.88 -9.07
C PRO A 52 10.70 8.16 -9.87
N ARG A 53 11.75 8.84 -10.32
CA ARG A 53 11.68 10.14 -11.02
C ARG A 53 11.09 11.29 -10.18
N THR A 54 11.22 11.21 -8.86
CA THR A 54 10.86 12.29 -7.93
C THR A 54 12.13 12.90 -7.36
N ASP A 55 12.30 14.22 -7.47
CA ASP A 55 13.44 14.92 -6.87
C ASP A 55 13.29 15.04 -5.34
N ALA A 56 14.44 15.17 -4.66
CA ALA A 56 14.49 15.24 -3.20
C ALA A 56 13.72 16.44 -2.62
N ALA A 57 13.70 17.58 -3.33
CA ALA A 57 13.01 18.78 -2.84
C ALA A 57 11.48 18.61 -2.87
N THR A 58 10.94 18.01 -3.94
CA THR A 58 9.52 17.71 -4.07
C THR A 58 9.05 16.78 -2.95
N ILE A 59 9.74 15.67 -2.71
CA ILE A 59 9.32 14.73 -1.67
C ILE A 59 9.52 15.32 -0.27
N ALA A 60 10.60 16.06 -0.03
CA ALA A 60 10.83 16.73 1.25
C ALA A 60 9.70 17.72 1.57
N GLN A 61 9.27 18.50 0.58
CA GLN A 61 8.14 19.40 0.72
C GLN A 61 6.84 18.65 1.00
N GLN A 62 6.57 17.56 0.27
CA GLN A 62 5.35 16.76 0.45
C GLN A 62 5.27 16.11 1.84
N LEU A 63 6.41 15.65 2.37
CA LEU A 63 6.47 14.96 3.67
C LEU A 63 6.71 15.92 4.84
N GLY A 64 7.07 17.17 4.58
CA GLY A 64 7.47 18.12 5.62
C GLY A 64 8.74 17.70 6.35
N ILE A 65 9.66 17.04 5.66
CA ILE A 65 10.98 16.62 6.16
C ILE A 65 12.07 17.54 5.59
N GLN A 66 13.29 17.44 6.12
CA GLN A 66 14.41 18.19 5.55
C GLN A 66 14.87 17.57 4.22
N PRO A 67 15.33 18.37 3.24
CA PRO A 67 15.79 17.85 1.94
C PRO A 67 16.95 16.85 2.03
N ASP A 68 17.80 16.94 3.05
CA ASP A 68 18.91 15.99 3.28
C ASP A 68 18.44 14.65 3.86
N GLN A 69 17.19 14.55 4.29
CA GLN A 69 16.54 13.30 4.69
C GLN A 69 15.83 12.61 3.51
N ALA A 70 15.73 13.30 2.38
CA ALA A 70 15.09 12.81 1.17
C ALA A 70 16.12 12.32 0.16
N GLU A 71 15.77 11.25 -0.56
CA GLU A 71 16.60 10.67 -1.60
C GLU A 71 16.27 11.31 -2.95
N ASP A 72 17.27 11.58 -3.78
CA ASP A 72 17.03 12.08 -5.13
C ASP A 72 16.86 10.91 -6.11
N THR A 73 15.62 10.73 -6.59
CA THR A 73 15.30 9.70 -7.60
C THR A 73 15.02 10.28 -8.97
N SER A 74 15.27 11.58 -9.20
CA SER A 74 14.91 12.26 -10.45
C SER A 74 15.48 11.60 -11.70
N GLU A 75 16.69 11.04 -11.61
CA GLU A 75 17.38 10.33 -12.70
C GLU A 75 17.28 8.80 -12.62
N ARG A 76 16.47 8.25 -11.70
CA ARG A 76 16.41 6.81 -11.42
C ARG A 76 15.00 6.26 -11.58
N ASP A 77 14.89 5.08 -12.17
CA ASP A 77 13.64 4.32 -12.33
C ASP A 77 13.69 2.91 -11.71
N ASP A 78 14.81 2.54 -11.11
CA ASP A 78 15.09 1.21 -10.58
C ASP A 78 14.77 1.06 -9.08
N TYR A 79 14.59 2.18 -8.37
CA TYR A 79 14.26 2.19 -6.94
C TYR A 79 13.11 3.12 -6.60
N GLN A 80 12.40 2.74 -5.55
CA GLN A 80 11.45 3.54 -4.80
C GLN A 80 11.90 3.55 -3.33
N TYR A 81 11.49 4.54 -2.56
CA TYR A 81 11.88 4.66 -1.16
C TYR A 81 10.66 4.66 -0.25
N LEU A 82 10.75 3.88 0.83
CA LEU A 82 9.76 3.82 1.90
C LEU A 82 10.26 4.66 3.07
N TYR A 83 9.52 5.72 3.38
CA TYR A 83 9.74 6.54 4.56
C TYR A 83 8.81 6.04 5.66
N MET A 84 9.32 5.84 6.87
CA MET A 84 8.52 5.41 8.02
C MET A 84 8.73 6.37 9.17
N ARG A 85 7.63 6.80 9.79
CA ARG A 85 7.63 7.78 10.88
C ARG A 85 7.06 7.14 12.14
N ASN A 86 7.79 7.24 13.25
CA ASN A 86 7.31 6.78 14.55
C ASN A 86 6.41 7.85 15.22
N SER A 87 5.82 7.53 16.37
CA SER A 87 4.96 8.46 17.12
C SER A 87 5.70 9.66 17.72
N ALA A 88 7.03 9.60 17.84
CA ALA A 88 7.88 10.70 18.29
C ALA A 88 8.25 11.69 17.16
N GLY A 89 8.02 11.28 15.90
CA GLY A 89 8.34 12.07 14.71
C GLY A 89 9.67 11.69 14.04
N ASP A 90 10.39 10.70 14.55
CA ASP A 90 11.61 10.22 13.91
C ASP A 90 11.27 9.49 12.60
N VAL A 91 12.05 9.76 11.56
CA VAL A 91 11.87 9.20 10.21
C VAL A 91 13.03 8.29 9.85
N GLU A 92 12.72 7.08 9.38
CA GLU A 92 13.67 6.15 8.78
C GLU A 92 13.31 5.88 7.32
N THR A 93 14.33 5.71 6.48
CA THR A 93 14.19 5.55 5.03
C THR A 93 14.74 4.19 4.60
N HIS A 94 13.94 3.42 3.87
CA HIS A 94 14.33 2.14 3.27
C HIS A 94 14.26 2.21 1.76
N SER A 95 15.31 1.75 1.09
CA SER A 95 15.32 1.59 -0.36
C SER A 95 14.69 0.26 -0.77
N LEU A 96 13.89 0.31 -1.83
CA LEU A 96 13.20 -0.84 -2.40
C LEU A 96 13.44 -0.86 -3.90
N LYS A 97 13.87 -2.00 -4.43
CA LYS A 97 13.97 -2.17 -5.88
C LYS A 97 12.58 -2.36 -6.46
N VAL A 98 12.30 -1.68 -7.58
CA VAL A 98 11.00 -1.79 -8.28
C VAL A 98 10.72 -3.23 -8.72
N GLY A 99 11.77 -4.02 -9.01
CA GLY A 99 11.65 -5.44 -9.34
C GLY A 99 11.43 -6.38 -8.16
N ASP A 100 11.57 -5.93 -6.90
CA ASP A 100 11.29 -6.80 -5.74
C ASP A 100 9.84 -6.60 -5.26
N VAL A 101 9.42 -5.34 -5.17
CA VAL A 101 8.05 -4.93 -4.88
C VAL A 101 7.78 -3.66 -5.69
N ASN A 102 6.62 -3.54 -6.34
CA ASN A 102 6.28 -2.33 -7.08
C ASN A 102 5.07 -1.61 -6.45
N PHE A 103 5.33 -0.56 -5.68
CA PHE A 103 4.28 0.32 -5.14
C PHE A 103 3.83 1.35 -6.18
N CYS A 104 4.79 1.88 -6.94
CA CYS A 104 4.61 3.08 -7.74
C CYS A 104 4.09 2.85 -9.14
N GLY A 105 4.53 1.81 -9.86
CA GLY A 105 4.09 1.54 -11.23
C GLY A 105 2.56 1.41 -11.33
N PRO A 106 1.93 0.45 -10.61
CA PRO A 106 0.48 0.32 -10.61
C PRO A 106 -0.25 1.58 -10.14
N ALA A 107 0.33 2.33 -9.18
CA ALA A 107 -0.27 3.56 -8.69
C ALA A 107 -0.23 4.68 -9.74
N GLN A 108 0.92 4.95 -10.34
CA GLN A 108 1.12 5.98 -11.37
C GLN A 108 0.29 5.68 -12.62
N ASP A 109 0.29 4.43 -13.09
CA ASP A 109 -0.49 4.00 -14.27
C ASP A 109 -2.00 4.16 -14.07
N ASN A 110 -2.45 4.29 -12.82
CA ASN A 110 -3.85 4.43 -12.45
C ASN A 110 -4.14 5.78 -11.75
N ASP A 111 -3.27 6.79 -11.88
CA ASP A 111 -3.44 8.13 -11.28
C ASP A 111 -3.73 8.08 -9.76
N ILE A 112 -3.11 7.14 -9.06
CA ILE A 112 -3.26 6.98 -7.60
C ILE A 112 -2.13 7.74 -6.92
N ASP A 113 -2.50 8.82 -6.24
CA ASP A 113 -1.58 9.57 -5.39
C ASP A 113 -1.34 8.82 -4.07
N ILE A 114 -0.18 8.18 -3.99
CA ILE A 114 0.33 7.50 -2.78
C ILE A 114 1.33 8.38 -2.01
N ALA A 115 1.57 9.61 -2.45
CA ALA A 115 2.43 10.53 -1.72
C ALA A 115 1.74 11.00 -0.43
N GLY A 116 2.53 11.26 0.60
CA GLY A 116 2.07 11.71 1.91
C GLY A 116 2.06 10.63 2.98
N TRP A 117 1.84 11.04 4.23
CA TRP A 117 1.91 10.16 5.39
C TRP A 117 0.63 9.35 5.55
N TRP A 118 0.73 8.04 5.44
CA TRP A 118 -0.35 7.06 5.60
C TRP A 118 -0.19 6.27 6.89
N PRO A 119 -1.27 5.78 7.51
CA PRO A 119 -1.18 4.96 8.71
C PRO A 119 -0.36 3.68 8.46
N ALA A 120 0.61 3.37 9.32
CA ALA A 120 1.47 2.19 9.14
C ALA A 120 0.74 0.85 9.37
N ASP A 121 -0.46 0.87 9.95
CA ASP A 121 -1.36 -0.26 10.09
C ASP A 121 -2.27 -0.48 8.86
N LEU A 122 -2.23 0.42 7.87
CA LEU A 122 -2.98 0.29 6.62
C LEU A 122 -2.59 -1.02 5.92
N LYS A 123 -3.59 -1.88 5.68
CA LYS A 123 -3.41 -3.11 4.91
C LYS A 123 -3.32 -2.77 3.43
N LEU A 124 -2.13 -2.98 2.87
CA LEU A 124 -1.86 -2.79 1.45
C LEU A 124 -2.19 -4.09 0.70
N PRO A 125 -3.06 -4.02 -0.33
CA PRO A 125 -3.44 -5.19 -1.11
C PRO A 125 -2.36 -5.49 -2.13
N PHE A 126 -1.71 -6.63 -2.00
CA PHE A 126 -0.71 -7.11 -2.95
C PHE A 126 -1.34 -8.18 -3.85
N VAL A 127 -1.00 -8.09 -5.13
CA VAL A 127 -1.39 -9.05 -6.15
C VAL A 127 -0.15 -9.56 -6.86
N LYS A 128 -0.20 -10.84 -7.22
CA LYS A 128 0.79 -11.52 -8.03
C LYS A 128 0.07 -12.24 -9.18
N PRO A 129 0.01 -11.65 -10.38
CA PRO A 129 -0.77 -12.18 -11.50
C PRO A 129 -0.38 -13.61 -11.88
N HIS A 130 0.93 -13.87 -11.99
CA HIS A 130 1.49 -15.20 -12.19
C HIS A 130 2.51 -15.54 -11.11
N ARG A 131 2.69 -16.83 -10.81
CA ARG A 131 3.59 -17.28 -9.72
C ARG A 131 5.04 -16.80 -9.88
N LYS A 132 5.48 -16.54 -11.11
CA LYS A 132 6.84 -16.09 -11.45
C LYS A 132 7.00 -14.57 -11.50
N ASP A 133 5.91 -13.82 -11.43
CA ASP A 133 5.98 -12.35 -11.43
C ASP A 133 6.51 -11.84 -10.09
N ASP A 134 6.59 -10.52 -9.96
CA ASP A 134 6.90 -9.86 -8.69
C ASP A 134 5.62 -9.46 -7.98
N TRP A 135 5.71 -9.20 -6.67
CA TRP A 135 4.56 -8.68 -5.93
C TRP A 135 4.37 -7.22 -6.28
N GLN A 136 3.15 -6.87 -6.67
CA GLN A 136 2.76 -5.49 -6.95
C GLN A 136 1.53 -5.14 -6.14
N VAL A 137 1.33 -3.85 -5.88
CA VAL A 137 0.10 -3.41 -5.22
C VAL A 137 -1.06 -3.47 -6.21
N ASP A 138 -2.20 -4.02 -5.79
CA ASP A 138 -3.43 -3.98 -6.57
C ASP A 138 -3.94 -2.52 -6.62
N PRO A 139 -3.97 -1.88 -7.79
CA PRO A 139 -4.30 -0.46 -7.89
C PRO A 139 -5.77 -0.17 -7.53
N SER A 140 -6.69 -1.08 -7.87
CA SER A 140 -8.12 -0.88 -7.57
C SER A 140 -8.36 -0.98 -6.07
N ALA A 141 -7.79 -2.00 -5.43
CA ALA A 141 -7.92 -2.19 -4.00
C ALA A 141 -7.17 -1.10 -3.21
N LEU A 142 -6.00 -0.67 -3.68
CA LEU A 142 -5.24 0.43 -3.07
C LEU A 142 -6.01 1.74 -3.10
N ARG A 143 -6.62 2.10 -4.23
CA ARG A 143 -7.43 3.32 -4.34
C ARG A 143 -8.55 3.32 -3.30
N ASN A 144 -9.23 2.19 -3.12
CA ASN A 144 -10.28 2.06 -2.13
C ASN A 144 -9.72 2.20 -0.70
N ALA A 145 -8.63 1.50 -0.38
CA ALA A 145 -7.99 1.55 0.93
C ALA A 145 -7.55 2.98 1.32
N LEU A 146 -6.93 3.70 0.39
CA LEU A 146 -6.53 5.10 0.59
C LEU A 146 -7.74 6.04 0.70
N GLY A 147 -8.79 5.80 -0.10
CA GLY A 147 -10.04 6.54 -0.05
C GLY A 147 -10.72 6.45 1.33
N GLU A 148 -10.79 5.24 1.90
CA GLU A 148 -11.36 5.03 3.24
C GLU A 148 -10.57 5.76 4.33
N VAL A 149 -9.23 5.75 4.25
CA VAL A 149 -8.38 6.47 5.20
C VAL A 149 -8.60 7.98 5.08
N ARG A 150 -8.64 8.52 3.85
CA ARG A 150 -8.92 9.95 3.60
C ARG A 150 -10.27 10.36 4.20
N GLU A 151 -11.32 9.59 3.93
CA GLU A 151 -12.65 9.88 4.46
C GLU A 151 -12.68 9.85 6.00
N LYS A 152 -12.04 8.86 6.62
CA LYS A 152 -11.92 8.78 8.10
C LYS A 152 -11.18 9.99 8.67
N ARG A 153 -10.07 10.40 8.06
CA ARG A 153 -9.30 11.58 8.48
C ARG A 153 -10.12 12.87 8.35
N GLU A 154 -10.83 13.07 7.25
CA GLU A 154 -11.69 14.24 7.06
C GLU A 154 -12.82 14.31 8.10
N LYS A 155 -13.45 13.16 8.41
CA LYS A 155 -14.49 13.08 9.45
C LYS A 155 -13.91 13.43 10.82
N ALA A 156 -12.78 12.82 11.19
CA ALA A 156 -12.10 13.09 12.46
C ALA A 156 -11.70 14.56 12.59
N GLN A 157 -11.20 15.18 11.51
CA GLN A 157 -10.85 16.60 11.49
C GLN A 157 -12.09 17.49 11.71
N LYS A 158 -13.18 17.24 10.99
CA LYS A 158 -14.43 18.01 11.15
C LYS A 158 -15.01 17.88 12.57
N GLU A 159 -14.88 16.71 13.19
CA GLU A 159 -15.30 16.49 14.57
C GLU A 159 -14.40 17.23 15.56
N ALA A 160 -13.08 17.20 15.37
CA ALA A 160 -12.13 17.95 16.19
C ALA A 160 -12.38 19.48 16.11
N GLU A 161 -12.60 20.02 14.91
CA GLU A 161 -12.93 21.45 14.72
C GLU A 161 -14.24 21.83 15.43
N ARG A 162 -15.26 20.96 15.37
CA ARG A 162 -16.52 21.16 16.09
C ARG A 162 -16.32 21.14 17.60
N ALA A 163 -15.48 20.25 18.12
CA ALA A 163 -15.16 20.19 19.54
C ALA A 163 -14.43 21.45 20.00
N GLN A 164 -13.38 21.88 19.28
CA GLN A 164 -12.63 23.11 19.56
C GLN A 164 -13.52 24.35 19.54
N ARG A 165 -14.45 24.44 18.58
CA ARG A 165 -15.40 25.55 18.52
C ARG A 165 -16.30 25.60 19.77
N LYS A 166 -16.83 24.45 20.20
CA LYS A 166 -17.66 24.36 21.42
C LYS A 166 -16.87 24.76 22.66
N GLU A 167 -15.60 24.35 22.77
CA GLU A 167 -14.72 24.73 23.88
C GLU A 167 -14.46 26.24 23.91
N ARG A 168 -14.17 26.85 22.74
CA ARG A 168 -14.00 28.30 22.62
C ARG A 168 -15.25 29.07 23.02
N ASP A 169 -16.41 28.66 22.53
CA ASP A 169 -17.69 29.31 22.85
C ASP A 169 -18.01 29.19 24.36
N ASN A 170 -17.68 28.06 24.99
CA ASN A 170 -17.83 27.87 26.44
C ASN A 170 -16.85 28.76 27.24
N HIS A 171 -15.60 28.85 26.81
CA HIS A 171 -14.61 29.72 27.44
C HIS A 171 -14.99 31.21 27.34
N GLU A 172 -15.51 31.65 26.18
CA GLU A 172 -16.02 33.01 26.00
C GLU A 172 -17.22 33.30 26.91
N LYS A 173 -18.13 32.33 27.07
CA LYS A 173 -19.28 32.47 27.98
C LYS A 173 -18.83 32.64 29.43
N GLN A 174 -17.91 31.79 29.90
CA GLN A 174 -17.35 31.90 31.26
C GLN A 174 -16.62 33.23 31.48
N ALA A 175 -15.93 33.74 30.46
CA ALA A 175 -15.23 35.03 30.53
C ALA A 175 -16.17 36.23 30.56
N ARG A 176 -17.41 36.12 30.06
CA ARG A 176 -18.45 37.15 30.20
C ARG A 176 -19.04 37.13 31.61
N GLU A 177 -19.42 35.94 32.09
CA GLU A 177 -20.00 35.78 33.44
C GLU A 177 -19.08 36.30 34.55
N LYS A 178 -17.75 36.18 34.39
CA LYS A 178 -16.76 36.73 35.33
C LYS A 178 -16.59 38.25 35.27
N ARG A 179 -16.97 38.92 34.19
CA ARG A 179 -16.90 40.40 34.10
C ARG A 179 -18.11 41.08 34.72
N ASP A 180 -19.22 40.36 34.82
CA ASP A 180 -20.48 40.85 35.36
C ASP A 180 -20.59 40.64 36.90
N GLN A 181 -19.55 40.07 37.53
CA GLN A 181 -19.39 39.90 38.98
C GLN A 181 -18.39 40.90 39.56
#